data_AF-A0A655HKL1-F1
#
_entry.id   AF-A0A655HKL1-F1
#
_cell.length_a   1.000
_cell.length_b   1.000
_cell.length_c   1.000
_cell.angle_alpha   90.00
_cell.angle_beta   90.00
_cell.angle_gamma   90.00
#
_symmetry.space_group_name_H-M   'P 1'
#
loop_
_entity.id
_entity.type
_entity.pdbx_description
1 polymer ?
#
loop_
_entity_poly.entity_id
_entity_poly.type
_entity_poly.pdbx_seq_one_letter_code
_entity_poly.pdbx_strand_id
1 'polypeptide(L)'
;MSTALATLFGAYGQQFQAISAQVAAFHNEFTQRLAAAANAFVNAEATNTSALVQEATAGLFKPTSPPVLPPMFNQNTAIIMGGTGSPIPTPSYVNAITTLFIDPVVSNPVVKALVTPEELYPITGVKSLPFQTSVQLGLQILDGAIWEQINAGNHVTVFGYSQSAVIASLEMQHLISLGPNAPSPSQLNFILIGNEMNPNGAILARIPGLNVTTLGLPFYGATPDNPYPTTTYTLEYDGFADFPRYPLNVLSDINAVLHH
;
A
#
# COMPACT_ATOMS: atom_id res chain seq x y z
N MET A 1 -65.70 4.18 36.09
CA MET A 1 -64.57 4.69 35.28
C MET A 1 -63.43 3.67 35.25
N SER A 2 -63.55 2.57 34.50
CA SER A 2 -62.46 1.57 34.37
C SER A 2 -62.32 0.99 32.96
N THR A 3 -63.42 0.82 32.22
CA THR A 3 -63.41 0.27 30.86
C THR A 3 -62.83 1.22 29.81
N ALA A 4 -63.15 2.53 29.87
CA ALA A 4 -62.66 3.52 28.91
C ALA A 4 -61.13 3.77 29.02
N LEU A 5 -60.59 3.70 30.24
CA LEU A 5 -59.15 3.81 30.47
C LEU A 5 -58.41 2.55 29.96
N ALA A 6 -58.95 1.35 30.21
CA ALA A 6 -58.37 0.10 29.71
C ALA A 6 -58.34 0.03 28.16
N THR A 7 -59.40 0.48 27.49
CA THR A 7 -59.43 0.57 26.02
C THR A 7 -58.41 1.56 25.47
N LEU A 8 -58.24 2.71 26.16
CA LEU A 8 -57.24 3.71 25.78
C LEU A 8 -55.82 3.15 25.90
N PHE A 9 -55.47 2.56 27.06
CA PHE A 9 -54.15 1.95 27.27
C PHE A 9 -53.90 0.75 26.34
N GLY A 10 -54.92 -0.06 26.03
CA GLY A 10 -54.83 -1.14 25.05
C GLY A 10 -54.55 -0.64 23.63
N ALA A 11 -55.21 0.45 23.22
CA ALA A 11 -54.97 1.09 21.92
C ALA A 11 -53.56 1.68 21.83
N TYR A 12 -53.06 2.33 22.90
CA TYR A 12 -51.68 2.81 22.97
C TYR A 12 -50.66 1.65 22.91
N GLY A 13 -50.93 0.52 23.59
CA GLY A 13 -50.07 -0.66 23.55
C GLY A 13 -49.96 -1.28 22.15
N GLN A 14 -51.08 -1.38 21.43
CA GLN A 14 -51.10 -1.89 20.05
C GLN A 14 -50.38 -0.95 19.08
N GLN A 15 -50.56 0.37 19.21
CA GLN A 15 -49.83 1.35 18.41
C GLN A 15 -48.31 1.28 18.67
N PHE A 16 -47.92 1.15 19.94
CA PHE A 16 -46.50 1.01 20.30
C PHE A 16 -45.88 -0.28 19.71
N GLN A 17 -46.61 -1.39 19.75
CA GLN A 17 -46.16 -2.66 19.12
C GLN A 17 -46.04 -2.53 17.60
N ALA A 18 -47.00 -1.88 16.93
CA ALA A 18 -46.95 -1.67 15.48
C ALA A 18 -45.75 -0.78 15.07
N ILE A 19 -45.50 0.31 15.80
CA ILE A 19 -44.35 1.19 15.58
C ILE A 19 -43.04 0.41 15.81
N SER A 20 -42.97 -0.38 16.88
CA SER A 20 -41.78 -1.18 17.19
C SER A 20 -41.47 -2.21 16.10
N ALA A 21 -42.50 -2.85 15.54
CA ALA A 21 -42.35 -3.78 14.42
C ALA A 21 -41.86 -3.08 13.13
N GLN A 22 -42.38 -1.87 12.85
CA GLN A 22 -41.95 -1.07 11.70
C GLN A 22 -40.50 -0.60 11.84
N VAL A 23 -40.08 -0.18 13.04
CA VAL A 23 -38.68 0.18 13.34
C VAL A 23 -37.75 -1.01 13.19
N ALA A 24 -38.16 -2.20 13.67
CA ALA A 24 -37.37 -3.42 13.52
C ALA A 24 -37.22 -3.83 12.03
N ALA A 25 -38.29 -3.74 11.24
CA ALA A 25 -38.23 -4.02 9.80
C ALA A 25 -37.31 -3.05 9.06
N PHE A 26 -37.41 -1.75 9.37
CA PHE A 26 -36.51 -0.73 8.83
C PHE A 26 -35.05 -1.01 9.21
N HIS A 27 -34.78 -1.33 10.47
CA HIS A 27 -33.43 -1.66 10.94
C HIS A 27 -32.83 -2.86 10.20
N ASN A 28 -33.64 -3.92 10.00
CA ASN A 28 -33.22 -5.10 9.27
C ASN A 28 -32.92 -4.79 7.79
N GLU A 29 -33.80 -4.04 7.13
CA GLU A 29 -33.60 -3.64 5.73
C GLU A 29 -32.37 -2.74 5.57
N PHE A 30 -32.18 -1.78 6.48
CA PHE A 30 -31.00 -0.92 6.52
C PHE A 30 -29.71 -1.75 6.65
N THR A 31 -29.70 -2.71 7.58
CA THR A 31 -28.52 -3.57 7.82
C THR A 31 -28.19 -4.44 6.60
N GLN A 32 -29.22 -5.02 5.96
CA GLN A 32 -29.04 -5.81 4.73
C GLN A 32 -28.52 -4.97 3.57
N ARG A 33 -29.08 -3.77 3.37
CA ARG A 33 -28.61 -2.84 2.33
C ARG A 33 -27.19 -2.37 2.59
N LEU A 34 -26.83 -2.11 3.85
CA LEU A 34 -25.48 -1.74 4.25
C LEU A 34 -24.49 -2.88 3.98
N ALA A 35 -24.85 -4.12 4.31
CA ALA A 35 -24.01 -5.30 4.03
C ALA A 35 -23.84 -5.53 2.52
N ALA A 36 -24.90 -5.37 1.73
CA ALA A 36 -24.84 -5.49 0.28
C ALA A 36 -23.98 -4.39 -0.36
N ALA A 37 -24.12 -3.14 0.12
CA ALA A 37 -23.28 -2.03 -0.31
C ALA A 37 -21.80 -2.24 0.06
N ALA A 38 -21.52 -2.74 1.26
CA ALA A 38 -20.16 -3.08 1.69
C ALA A 38 -19.55 -4.19 0.81
N ASN A 39 -20.29 -5.26 0.51
CA ASN A 39 -19.81 -6.33 -0.38
C ASN A 39 -19.60 -5.86 -1.82
N ALA A 40 -20.48 -4.99 -2.34
CA ALA A 40 -20.31 -4.41 -3.67
C ALA A 40 -19.09 -3.48 -3.71
N PHE A 41 -18.87 -2.70 -2.65
CA PHE A 41 -17.71 -1.84 -2.47
C PHE A 41 -16.40 -2.65 -2.43
N VAL A 42 -16.33 -3.70 -1.62
CA VAL A 42 -15.15 -4.59 -1.49
C VAL A 42 -14.81 -5.32 -2.79
N ASN A 43 -15.81 -5.77 -3.55
CA ASN A 43 -15.56 -6.44 -4.84
C ASN A 43 -15.11 -5.46 -5.93
N ALA A 44 -15.67 -4.25 -5.95
CA ALA A 44 -15.24 -3.18 -6.85
C ALA A 44 -13.82 -2.69 -6.51
N GLU A 45 -13.49 -2.62 -5.23
CA GLU A 45 -12.15 -2.30 -4.69
C GLU A 45 -11.11 -3.33 -5.16
N ALA A 46 -11.34 -4.62 -4.93
CA ALA A 46 -10.40 -5.68 -5.33
C ALA A 46 -10.15 -5.71 -6.86
N THR A 47 -11.20 -5.46 -7.65
CA THR A 47 -11.10 -5.44 -9.12
C THR A 47 -10.29 -4.23 -9.60
N ASN A 48 -10.59 -3.02 -9.11
CA ASN A 48 -9.90 -1.80 -9.51
C ASN A 48 -8.42 -1.79 -9.08
N THR A 49 -8.11 -2.31 -7.89
CA THR A 49 -6.72 -2.45 -7.43
C THR A 49 -5.94 -3.44 -8.29
N SER A 50 -6.54 -4.61 -8.57
CA SER A 50 -5.89 -5.60 -9.42
C SER A 50 -5.57 -5.07 -10.82
N ALA A 51 -6.44 -4.22 -11.38
CA ALA A 51 -6.21 -3.58 -12.69
C ALA A 51 -5.06 -2.55 -12.63
N LEU A 52 -5.02 -1.69 -11.61
CA LEU A 52 -3.94 -0.71 -11.43
C LEU A 52 -2.58 -1.37 -11.22
N VAL A 53 -2.53 -2.45 -10.43
CA VAL A 53 -1.31 -3.22 -10.21
C VAL A 53 -0.90 -3.93 -11.50
N GLN A 54 -1.83 -4.54 -12.24
CA GLN A 54 -1.53 -5.13 -13.55
C GLN A 54 -0.96 -4.11 -14.54
N GLU A 55 -1.49 -2.89 -14.56
CA GLU A 55 -0.96 -1.80 -15.37
C GLU A 55 0.45 -1.38 -14.93
N ALA A 56 0.67 -1.19 -13.63
CA ALA A 56 1.98 -0.80 -13.09
C ALA A 56 3.05 -1.87 -13.35
N THR A 57 2.70 -3.14 -13.22
CA THR A 57 3.57 -4.30 -13.44
C THR A 57 3.67 -4.74 -14.91
N ALA A 58 2.99 -4.03 -15.83
CA ALA A 58 3.00 -4.37 -17.23
C ALA A 58 4.42 -4.25 -17.82
N GLY A 59 4.89 -5.33 -18.44
CA GLY A 59 6.20 -5.38 -19.09
C GLY A 59 7.38 -5.69 -18.17
N LEU A 60 7.17 -5.90 -16.87
CA LEU A 60 8.22 -6.40 -15.97
C LEU A 60 8.68 -7.80 -16.36
N PHE A 61 9.88 -8.17 -15.90
CA PHE A 61 10.48 -9.44 -16.21
C PHE A 61 9.64 -10.61 -15.69
N LYS A 62 9.46 -11.63 -16.54
CA LYS A 62 8.72 -12.85 -16.22
C LYS A 62 9.60 -14.07 -16.45
N PRO A 63 10.29 -14.57 -15.41
CA PRO A 63 11.10 -15.77 -15.53
C PRO A 63 10.26 -16.99 -15.92
N THR A 64 10.84 -17.88 -16.72
CA THR A 64 10.22 -19.14 -17.14
C THR A 64 10.51 -20.31 -16.20
N SER A 65 11.43 -20.12 -15.25
CA SER A 65 11.80 -21.07 -14.20
C SER A 65 12.18 -20.33 -12.91
N PRO A 66 12.10 -20.97 -11.73
CA PRO A 66 12.59 -20.38 -10.50
C PRO A 66 14.08 -20.03 -10.61
N PRO A 67 14.56 -18.93 -10.00
CA PRO A 67 15.99 -18.66 -9.89
C PRO A 67 16.67 -19.75 -9.06
N VAL A 68 17.94 -20.00 -9.37
CA VAL A 68 18.75 -20.95 -8.59
C VAL A 68 19.01 -20.37 -7.21
N LEU A 69 18.63 -21.10 -6.16
CA LEU A 69 19.04 -20.80 -4.80
C LEU A 69 20.45 -21.39 -4.59
N PRO A 70 21.49 -20.57 -4.40
CA PRO A 70 22.83 -21.09 -4.17
C PRO A 70 22.93 -21.71 -2.76
N PRO A 71 23.84 -22.69 -2.52
CA PRO A 71 24.10 -23.22 -1.19
C PRO A 71 24.58 -22.16 -0.18
N MET A 72 25.20 -21.11 -0.69
CA MET A 72 25.66 -19.92 0.03
C MET A 72 25.61 -18.73 -0.93
N PHE A 73 25.17 -17.57 -0.43
CA PHE A 73 25.17 -16.35 -1.23
C PHE A 73 26.58 -15.87 -1.50
N ASN A 74 26.83 -15.36 -2.71
CA ASN A 74 28.13 -14.78 -3.07
C ASN A 74 28.43 -13.52 -2.23
N GLN A 75 27.40 -12.71 -1.96
CA GLN A 75 27.44 -11.56 -1.08
C GLN A 75 26.03 -11.11 -0.68
N ASN A 76 25.95 -10.29 0.37
CA ASN A 76 24.76 -9.49 0.67
C ASN A 76 24.82 -8.18 -0.12
N THR A 77 23.75 -7.84 -0.82
CA THR A 77 23.63 -6.58 -1.57
C THR A 77 22.46 -5.79 -1.04
N ALA A 78 22.65 -4.49 -0.79
CA ALA A 78 21.57 -3.59 -0.42
C ALA A 78 21.30 -2.60 -1.55
N ILE A 79 20.08 -2.57 -2.06
CA ILE A 79 19.61 -1.62 -3.08
C ILE A 79 18.87 -0.51 -2.35
N ILE A 80 19.33 0.74 -2.51
CA ILE A 80 18.77 1.92 -1.83
C ILE A 80 18.22 2.89 -2.86
N MET A 81 16.93 3.20 -2.76
CA MET A 81 16.28 4.25 -3.55
C MET A 81 16.07 5.52 -2.71
N GLY A 82 15.87 6.64 -3.42
CA GLY A 82 15.46 7.91 -2.81
C GLY A 82 13.94 7.96 -2.56
N GLY A 83 13.48 9.05 -1.97
CA GLY A 83 12.04 9.39 -1.95
C GLY A 83 11.72 10.46 -2.98
N THR A 84 10.46 10.90 -3.03
CA THR A 84 10.00 11.94 -3.97
C THR A 84 10.90 13.19 -3.94
N GLY A 85 11.28 13.67 -5.14
CA GLY A 85 12.21 14.78 -5.34
C GLY A 85 13.69 14.42 -5.21
N SER A 86 14.02 13.15 -4.92
CA SER A 86 15.40 12.66 -4.73
C SER A 86 15.76 11.52 -5.69
N PRO A 87 15.76 11.75 -7.02
CA PRO A 87 16.02 10.71 -8.03
C PRO A 87 17.40 10.06 -7.93
N ILE A 88 18.38 10.81 -7.42
CA ILE A 88 19.76 10.36 -7.28
C ILE A 88 20.08 10.36 -5.78
N PRO A 89 20.09 9.19 -5.12
CA PRO A 89 20.48 9.09 -3.72
C PRO A 89 21.89 9.64 -3.51
N THR A 90 22.03 10.64 -2.65
CA THR A 90 23.35 11.23 -2.35
C THR A 90 24.18 10.29 -1.47
N PRO A 91 25.52 10.38 -1.50
CA PRO A 91 26.36 9.55 -0.63
C PRO A 91 26.06 9.70 0.86
N SER A 92 25.72 10.91 1.33
CA SER A 92 25.36 11.14 2.73
C SER A 92 24.05 10.47 3.12
N TYR A 93 23.04 10.53 2.24
CA TYR A 93 21.79 9.81 2.42
C TYR A 93 22.02 8.29 2.45
N VAL A 94 22.75 7.76 1.47
CA VAL A 94 23.09 6.33 1.37
C VAL A 94 23.81 5.84 2.63
N ASN A 95 24.79 6.60 3.13
CA ASN A 95 25.53 6.26 4.36
C ASN A 95 24.62 6.29 5.60
N ALA A 96 23.73 7.28 5.70
CA ALA A 96 22.79 7.38 6.82
C ALA A 96 21.81 6.19 6.82
N ILE A 97 21.22 5.86 5.67
CA ILE A 97 20.32 4.71 5.54
C ILE A 97 21.03 3.40 5.87
N THR A 98 22.24 3.23 5.36
CA THR A 98 23.05 2.03 5.61
C THR A 98 23.27 1.85 7.12
N THR A 99 23.75 2.90 7.78
CA THR A 99 24.07 2.88 9.21
C THR A 99 22.83 2.64 10.08
N LEU A 100 21.72 3.32 9.78
CA LEU A 100 20.55 3.34 10.65
C LEU A 100 19.62 2.15 10.45
N PHE A 101 19.51 1.64 9.22
CA PHE A 101 18.45 0.69 8.87
C PHE A 101 18.97 -0.62 8.28
N ILE A 102 20.10 -0.61 7.57
CA ILE A 102 20.61 -1.81 6.89
C ILE A 102 21.57 -2.59 7.78
N ASP A 103 22.62 -1.96 8.31
CA ASP A 103 23.64 -2.60 9.15
C ASP A 103 23.08 -3.37 10.36
N PRO A 104 21.98 -2.92 11.02
CA PRO A 104 21.36 -3.68 12.11
C PRO A 104 20.74 -5.01 11.69
N VAL A 105 20.44 -5.19 10.41
CA VAL A 105 19.69 -6.34 9.88
C VAL A 105 20.54 -7.19 8.92
N VAL A 106 21.50 -6.58 8.22
CA VAL A 106 22.30 -7.19 7.17
C VAL A 106 23.77 -6.90 7.43
N SER A 107 24.57 -7.94 7.59
CA SER A 107 26.01 -7.78 7.82
C SER A 107 26.77 -7.51 6.53
N ASN A 108 27.64 -6.49 6.54
CA ASN A 108 28.58 -6.13 5.47
C ASN A 108 27.97 -6.10 4.06
N PRO A 109 26.87 -5.36 3.82
CA PRO A 109 26.27 -5.30 2.50
C PRO A 109 27.15 -4.56 1.50
N VAL A 110 27.17 -5.04 0.25
CA VAL A 110 27.56 -4.21 -0.89
C VAL A 110 26.39 -3.28 -1.21
N VAL A 111 26.57 -1.98 -0.94
CA VAL A 111 25.50 -0.99 -1.11
C VAL A 111 25.47 -0.47 -2.55
N LYS A 112 24.27 -0.50 -3.14
CA LYS A 112 23.96 0.03 -4.47
C LYS A 112 22.88 1.12 -4.35
N ALA A 113 23.28 2.37 -4.58
CA ALA A 113 22.33 3.46 -4.77
C ALA A 113 21.64 3.29 -6.14
N LEU A 114 20.33 3.15 -6.15
CA LEU A 114 19.55 2.98 -7.37
C LEU A 114 18.93 4.32 -7.76
N VAL A 115 19.16 4.73 -9.00
CA VAL A 115 18.56 5.93 -9.58
C VAL A 115 17.18 5.58 -10.11
N THR A 116 16.16 6.19 -9.54
CA THR A 116 14.75 6.07 -9.95
C THR A 116 14.20 7.48 -10.23
N PRO A 117 13.08 7.65 -10.93
CA PRO A 117 12.58 8.99 -11.24
C PRO A 117 12.18 9.78 -9.99
N GLU A 118 11.46 9.17 -9.05
CA GLU A 118 11.01 9.82 -7.81
C GLU A 118 10.33 11.19 -8.03
N GLU A 119 9.55 11.31 -9.11
CA GLU A 119 8.87 12.54 -9.50
C GLU A 119 7.38 12.53 -9.12
N LEU A 120 6.84 13.72 -8.86
CA LEU A 120 5.45 13.97 -8.52
C LEU A 120 5.04 15.33 -9.07
N TYR A 121 4.51 15.38 -10.29
CA TYR A 121 3.92 16.60 -10.84
C TYR A 121 2.66 17.00 -10.04
N PRO A 122 2.49 18.29 -9.72
CA PRO A 122 3.37 19.44 -10.01
C PRO A 122 4.41 19.74 -8.91
N ILE A 123 4.43 18.98 -7.82
CA ILE A 123 5.23 19.20 -6.61
C ILE A 123 6.74 19.24 -6.89
N THR A 124 7.24 18.31 -7.70
CA THR A 124 8.66 18.24 -8.06
C THR A 124 9.03 19.14 -9.25
N GLY A 125 8.09 19.95 -9.73
CA GLY A 125 8.30 20.93 -10.80
C GLY A 125 7.42 20.70 -12.03
N VAL A 126 7.25 21.75 -12.83
CA VAL A 126 6.29 21.79 -13.94
C VAL A 126 6.64 20.91 -15.15
N LYS A 127 7.86 20.34 -15.18
CA LYS A 127 8.32 19.39 -16.21
C LYS A 127 8.49 17.96 -15.67
N SER A 128 8.09 17.73 -14.43
CA SER A 128 8.18 16.41 -13.80
C SER A 128 7.07 15.47 -14.26
N LEU A 129 7.29 14.18 -14.10
CA LEU A 129 6.35 13.12 -14.42
C LEU A 129 5.18 13.12 -13.44
N PRO A 130 3.98 12.74 -13.90
CA PRO A 130 2.91 12.31 -13.00
C PRO A 130 3.37 11.14 -12.12
N PHE A 131 2.87 11.07 -10.89
CA PHE A 131 3.26 10.06 -9.90
C PHE A 131 3.19 8.62 -10.43
N GLN A 132 2.08 8.25 -11.08
CA GLN A 132 1.90 6.91 -11.64
C GLN A 132 3.00 6.55 -12.64
N THR A 133 3.37 7.48 -13.53
CA THR A 133 4.44 7.27 -14.51
C THR A 133 5.80 7.15 -13.84
N SER A 134 6.06 7.98 -12.82
CA SER A 134 7.29 7.90 -12.03
C SER A 134 7.44 6.53 -11.35
N VAL A 135 6.37 6.07 -10.68
CA VAL A 135 6.33 4.76 -10.00
C VAL A 135 6.51 3.61 -10.99
N GLN A 136 5.83 3.63 -12.14
CA GLN A 136 5.95 2.56 -13.14
C GLN A 136 7.38 2.43 -13.69
N LEU A 137 8.04 3.55 -13.99
CA LEU A 137 9.43 3.55 -14.44
C LEU A 137 10.39 3.12 -13.32
N GLY A 138 10.18 3.61 -12.09
CA GLY A 138 10.95 3.18 -10.92
C GLY A 138 10.84 1.68 -10.67
N LEU A 139 9.65 1.11 -10.86
CA LEU A 139 9.38 -0.32 -10.72
C LEU A 139 10.14 -1.15 -11.77
N GLN A 140 10.15 -0.73 -13.03
CA GLN A 140 10.95 -1.40 -14.08
C GLN A 140 12.45 -1.39 -13.75
N ILE A 141 12.96 -0.29 -13.21
CA ILE A 141 14.36 -0.15 -12.82
C ILE A 141 14.68 -1.05 -11.62
N LEU A 142 13.79 -1.09 -10.62
CA LEU A 142 13.95 -1.93 -9.43
C LEU A 142 13.91 -3.43 -9.77
N ASP A 143 12.92 -3.89 -10.55
CA ASP A 143 12.79 -5.29 -11.01
C ASP A 143 14.09 -5.74 -11.69
N GLY A 144 14.59 -4.94 -12.63
CA GLY A 144 15.87 -5.22 -13.30
C GLY A 144 17.05 -5.33 -12.34
N ALA A 145 17.16 -4.42 -11.37
CA ALA A 145 18.25 -4.43 -10.38
C ALA A 145 18.18 -5.63 -9.44
N ILE A 146 16.98 -6.04 -9.02
CA ILE A 146 16.77 -7.23 -8.18
C ILE A 146 17.18 -8.49 -8.95
N TRP A 147 16.67 -8.66 -10.17
CA TRP A 147 16.98 -9.84 -10.99
C TRP A 147 18.46 -9.92 -11.36
N GLU A 148 19.15 -8.81 -11.60
CA GLU A 148 20.59 -8.79 -11.80
C GLU A 148 21.33 -9.42 -10.61
N GLN A 149 20.97 -9.04 -9.38
CA GLN A 149 21.63 -9.54 -8.18
C GLN A 149 21.28 -10.99 -7.85
N ILE A 150 20.01 -11.37 -8.03
CA ILE A 150 19.55 -12.75 -7.81
C ILE A 150 20.25 -13.70 -8.79
N ASN A 151 20.32 -13.33 -10.07
CA ASN A 151 21.00 -14.14 -11.08
C ASN A 151 22.52 -14.20 -10.88
N ALA A 152 23.10 -13.18 -10.22
CA ALA A 152 24.48 -13.20 -9.77
C ALA A 152 24.72 -14.06 -8.51
N GLY A 153 23.68 -14.68 -7.93
CA GLY A 153 23.77 -15.52 -6.74
C GLY A 153 23.91 -14.75 -5.43
N ASN A 154 23.46 -13.50 -5.40
CA ASN A 154 23.53 -12.64 -4.21
C ASN A 154 22.23 -12.71 -3.40
N HIS A 155 22.32 -12.39 -2.11
CA HIS A 155 21.16 -12.02 -1.31
C HIS A 155 20.87 -10.53 -1.52
N VAL A 156 19.60 -10.16 -1.61
CA VAL A 156 19.17 -8.79 -1.91
C VAL A 156 18.33 -8.23 -0.76
N THR A 157 18.72 -7.05 -0.30
CA THR A 157 17.91 -6.22 0.59
C THR A 157 17.48 -4.97 -0.16
N VAL A 158 16.18 -4.74 -0.28
CA VAL A 158 15.64 -3.53 -0.92
C VAL A 158 15.23 -2.54 0.16
N PHE A 159 15.77 -1.33 0.10
CA PHE A 159 15.36 -0.21 0.93
C PHE A 159 14.51 0.79 0.12
N GLY A 160 13.33 1.11 0.63
CA GLY A 160 12.43 2.13 0.07
C GLY A 160 11.98 3.15 1.11
N TYR A 161 11.89 4.41 0.70
CA TYR A 161 11.39 5.54 1.50
C TYR A 161 10.36 6.34 0.72
N SER A 162 9.17 6.55 1.30
CA SER A 162 8.06 7.28 0.66
C SER A 162 7.71 6.66 -0.71
N GLN A 163 7.73 7.40 -1.82
CA GLN A 163 7.42 6.87 -3.15
C GLN A 163 8.19 5.59 -3.53
N SER A 164 9.45 5.43 -3.12
CA SER A 164 10.17 4.16 -3.39
C SER A 164 9.74 2.99 -2.51
N ALA A 165 9.05 3.25 -1.39
CA ALA A 165 8.33 2.22 -0.65
C ALA A 165 7.06 1.75 -1.38
N VAL A 166 6.37 2.65 -2.11
CA VAL A 166 5.29 2.29 -3.06
C VAL A 166 5.85 1.43 -4.19
N ILE A 167 6.98 1.83 -4.78
CA ILE A 167 7.67 1.05 -5.83
C ILE A 167 8.02 -0.35 -5.30
N ALA A 168 8.66 -0.45 -4.13
CA ALA A 168 9.03 -1.73 -3.52
C ALA A 168 7.79 -2.60 -3.20
N SER A 169 6.69 -1.99 -2.76
CA SER A 169 5.44 -2.70 -2.47
C SER A 169 4.79 -3.29 -3.73
N LEU A 170 4.81 -2.56 -4.84
CA LEU A 170 4.35 -3.06 -6.14
C LEU A 170 5.26 -4.16 -6.68
N GLU A 171 6.57 -4.06 -6.45
CA GLU A 171 7.52 -5.11 -6.80
C GLU A 171 7.25 -6.40 -6.01
N MET A 172 6.97 -6.30 -4.71
CA MET A 172 6.54 -7.46 -3.92
C MET A 172 5.29 -8.12 -4.52
N GLN A 173 4.29 -7.33 -4.95
CA GLN A 173 3.08 -7.86 -5.59
C GLN A 173 3.39 -8.55 -6.92
N HIS A 174 4.26 -7.95 -7.74
CA HIS A 174 4.74 -8.56 -9.00
C HIS A 174 5.43 -9.89 -8.73
N LEU A 175 6.41 -9.93 -7.84
CA LEU A 175 7.17 -11.14 -7.52
C LEU A 175 6.27 -12.26 -7.01
N ILE A 176 5.28 -11.95 -6.16
CA ILE A 176 4.28 -12.92 -5.69
C ILE A 176 3.46 -13.48 -6.87
N SER A 177 3.11 -12.63 -7.84
CA SER A 177 2.33 -13.05 -9.02
C SER A 177 3.07 -14.04 -9.93
N LEU A 178 4.41 -14.12 -9.84
CA LEU A 178 5.24 -15.09 -10.57
C LEU A 178 5.09 -16.53 -10.05
N GLY A 179 4.48 -16.71 -8.87
CA GLY A 179 4.24 -18.01 -8.26
C GLY A 179 5.53 -18.82 -8.10
N PRO A 180 5.63 -20.04 -8.66
CA PRO A 180 6.83 -20.88 -8.50
C PRO A 180 8.10 -20.26 -9.10
N ASN A 181 7.96 -19.33 -10.07
CA ASN A 181 9.12 -18.71 -10.71
C ASN A 181 9.64 -17.49 -9.95
N ALA A 182 9.02 -17.13 -8.82
CA ALA A 182 9.47 -16.05 -7.96
C ALA A 182 10.80 -16.40 -7.27
N PRO A 183 11.61 -15.40 -6.89
CA PRO A 183 12.72 -15.59 -5.96
C PRO A 183 12.29 -16.25 -4.67
N SER A 184 13.11 -17.16 -4.14
CA SER A 184 12.89 -17.70 -2.80
C SER A 184 12.88 -16.56 -1.77
N PRO A 185 12.01 -16.58 -0.75
CA PRO A 185 12.03 -15.62 0.35
C PRO A 185 13.36 -15.55 1.10
N SER A 186 14.21 -16.57 0.98
CA SER A 186 15.57 -16.55 1.52
C SER A 186 16.57 -15.71 0.71
N GLN A 187 16.22 -15.30 -0.51
CA GLN A 187 17.09 -14.52 -1.42
C GLN A 187 16.84 -13.02 -1.36
N LEU A 188 15.71 -12.60 -0.76
CA LEU A 188 15.21 -11.24 -0.86
C LEU A 188 14.48 -10.81 0.41
N ASN A 189 14.80 -9.62 0.92
CA ASN A 189 14.06 -8.96 1.99
C ASN A 189 13.89 -7.46 1.71
N PHE A 190 12.93 -6.83 2.41
CA PHE A 190 12.58 -5.44 2.24
C PHE A 190 12.70 -4.65 3.55
N ILE A 191 13.06 -3.37 3.44
CA ILE A 191 13.06 -2.39 4.53
C ILE A 191 12.36 -1.14 4.01
N LEU A 192 11.23 -0.78 4.61
CA LEU A 192 10.36 0.29 4.12
C LEU A 192 10.18 1.37 5.19
N ILE A 193 10.30 2.63 4.81
CA ILE A 193 10.11 3.79 5.69
C ILE A 193 9.11 4.75 5.07
N GLY A 194 8.21 5.31 5.89
CA GLY A 194 7.20 6.26 5.40
C GLY A 194 6.34 5.64 4.29
N ASN A 195 6.07 4.34 4.38
CA ASN A 195 5.43 3.57 3.32
C ASN A 195 3.94 3.91 3.23
N GLU A 196 3.55 4.57 2.15
CA GLU A 196 2.18 5.01 1.90
C GLU A 196 1.22 3.85 1.56
N MET A 197 1.75 2.63 1.39
CA MET A 197 0.99 1.39 1.23
C MET A 197 0.95 0.52 2.51
N ASN A 198 1.42 1.02 3.66
CA ASN A 198 1.38 0.26 4.92
C ASN A 198 -0.03 -0.29 5.24
N PRO A 199 -0.15 -1.60 5.55
CA PRO A 199 -1.42 -2.19 5.98
C PRO A 199 -1.95 -1.50 7.23
N ASN A 200 -3.26 -1.23 7.27
CA ASN A 200 -3.97 -0.68 8.45
C ASN A 200 -3.56 0.74 8.88
N GLY A 201 -3.13 1.63 7.98
CA GLY A 201 -2.78 2.99 8.39
C GLY A 201 -2.58 3.98 7.27
N ALA A 202 -1.92 3.61 6.19
CA ALA A 202 -1.47 4.57 5.20
C ALA A 202 -2.54 5.00 4.17
N ILE A 203 -2.39 6.21 3.63
CA ILE A 203 -3.40 6.83 2.76
C ILE A 203 -3.66 6.00 1.49
N LEU A 204 -2.64 5.43 0.84
CA LEU A 204 -2.83 4.64 -0.39
C LEU A 204 -3.39 3.23 -0.14
N ALA A 205 -3.42 2.79 1.13
CA ALA A 205 -4.03 1.53 1.55
C ALA A 205 -5.51 1.69 1.99
N ARG A 206 -6.05 2.92 2.08
CA ARG A 206 -7.38 3.21 2.68
C ARG A 206 -8.58 3.05 1.75
N ILE A 207 -8.46 3.53 0.52
CA ILE A 207 -9.52 3.39 -0.50
C ILE A 207 -8.89 2.89 -1.82
N PRO A 208 -8.50 1.61 -1.88
CA PRO A 208 -7.95 1.01 -3.09
C PRO A 208 -8.88 1.21 -4.30
N GLY A 209 -8.34 1.74 -5.40
CA GLY A 209 -9.11 2.08 -6.61
C GLY A 209 -9.77 3.47 -6.67
N LEU A 210 -9.65 4.32 -5.64
CA LEU A 210 -10.05 5.73 -5.74
C LEU A 210 -8.98 6.53 -6.51
N ASN A 211 -9.25 6.88 -7.77
CA ASN A 211 -8.41 7.85 -8.48
C ASN A 211 -8.92 9.26 -8.17
N VAL A 212 -8.22 10.00 -7.30
CA VAL A 212 -8.52 11.43 -7.09
C VAL A 212 -8.01 12.17 -8.32
N THR A 213 -8.91 12.35 -9.29
CA THR A 213 -8.64 12.89 -10.63
C THR A 213 -8.04 14.30 -10.61
N THR A 214 -8.06 14.98 -9.46
CA THR A 214 -7.46 16.30 -9.22
C THR A 214 -5.94 16.23 -8.95
N LEU A 215 -5.39 15.07 -8.57
CA LEU A 215 -3.96 14.89 -8.22
C LEU A 215 -3.28 13.67 -8.88
N GLY A 216 -4.03 12.72 -9.46
CA GLY A 216 -3.45 11.59 -10.20
C GLY A 216 -2.67 10.59 -9.33
N LEU A 217 -3.09 10.41 -8.07
CA LEU A 217 -2.52 9.45 -7.13
C LEU A 217 -3.35 8.15 -7.11
N PRO A 218 -2.86 7.06 -7.72
CA PRO A 218 -3.52 5.75 -7.67
C PRO A 218 -3.35 5.07 -6.30
N PHE A 219 -4.42 4.42 -5.85
CA PHE A 219 -4.43 3.64 -4.61
C PHE A 219 -4.22 2.16 -4.96
N TYR A 220 -2.97 1.71 -4.92
CA TYR A 220 -2.51 0.39 -5.35
C TYR A 220 -2.81 -0.75 -4.35
N GLY A 221 -3.55 -0.47 -3.28
CA GLY A 221 -3.78 -1.44 -2.21
C GLY A 221 -2.63 -1.49 -1.21
N ALA A 222 -2.69 -2.46 -0.29
CA ALA A 222 -1.70 -2.58 0.77
C ALA A 222 -0.43 -3.33 0.32
N THR A 223 0.70 -3.01 0.93
CA THR A 223 1.94 -3.79 0.83
C THR A 223 1.67 -5.24 1.28
N PRO A 224 2.12 -6.26 0.53
CA PRO A 224 1.99 -7.65 0.96
C PRO A 224 2.72 -7.91 2.29
N ASP A 225 2.10 -8.71 3.16
CA ASP A 225 2.64 -9.11 4.47
C ASP A 225 3.44 -10.43 4.42
N ASN A 226 3.42 -11.12 3.27
CA ASN A 226 4.17 -12.34 2.98
C ASN A 226 4.37 -12.46 1.44
N PRO A 227 5.33 -13.28 0.96
CA PRO A 227 6.23 -14.17 1.68
C PRO A 227 7.60 -13.56 2.05
N TYR A 228 7.94 -12.38 1.53
CA TYR A 228 9.25 -11.77 1.73
C TYR A 228 9.37 -11.09 3.11
N PRO A 229 10.44 -11.36 3.88
CA PRO A 229 10.68 -10.66 5.14
C PRO A 229 10.73 -9.16 4.92
N THR A 230 9.91 -8.41 5.68
CA THR A 230 9.75 -6.96 5.51
C THR A 230 9.80 -6.26 6.87
N THR A 231 10.69 -5.27 7.00
CA THR A 231 10.76 -4.40 8.18
C THR A 231 10.21 -3.03 7.81
N THR A 232 9.17 -2.58 8.49
CA THR A 232 8.56 -1.27 8.26
C THR A 232 8.81 -0.33 9.44
N TYR A 233 9.28 0.89 9.16
CA TYR A 233 9.37 1.98 10.12
C TYR A 233 8.36 3.08 9.77
N THR A 234 7.48 3.40 10.71
CA THR A 234 6.45 4.45 10.55
C THR A 234 6.68 5.50 11.64
N LEU A 235 6.73 6.78 11.27
CA LEU A 235 6.79 7.87 12.23
C LEU A 235 5.39 8.12 12.80
N GLU A 236 5.29 8.29 14.12
CA GLU A 236 4.06 8.75 14.76
C GLU A 236 3.74 10.15 14.20
N TYR A 237 2.49 10.38 13.75
CA TYR A 237 2.03 11.61 13.07
C TYR A 237 2.45 11.78 11.59
N ASP A 238 2.93 10.73 10.93
CA ASP A 238 3.07 10.74 9.46
C ASP A 238 1.68 10.65 8.81
N GLY A 239 1.14 11.79 8.36
CA GLY A 239 -0.21 11.87 7.78
C GLY A 239 -0.41 11.05 6.50
N PHE A 240 0.66 10.50 5.90
CA PHE A 240 0.59 9.62 4.73
C PHE A 240 0.76 8.15 5.11
N ALA A 241 1.63 7.81 6.06
CA ALA A 241 1.89 6.44 6.50
C ALA A 241 1.06 5.97 7.73
N ASP A 242 0.46 6.90 8.50
CA ASP A 242 -0.33 6.68 9.72
C ASP A 242 -1.60 7.60 9.76
N PHE A 243 -2.50 7.39 8.79
CA PHE A 243 -3.76 8.15 8.64
C PHE A 243 -4.79 7.74 9.74
N PRO A 244 -5.68 8.64 10.22
CA PRO A 244 -6.61 8.34 11.32
C PRO A 244 -7.59 7.19 11.04
N ARG A 245 -7.70 6.19 11.93
CA ARG A 245 -8.51 4.95 11.76
C ARG A 245 -10.01 5.17 11.51
N TYR A 246 -10.57 6.29 11.97
CA TYR A 246 -11.98 6.66 11.77
C TYR A 246 -12.08 8.11 11.30
N PRO A 247 -11.95 8.36 10.00
CA PRO A 247 -12.19 9.69 9.46
C PRO A 247 -13.67 10.03 9.68
N LEU A 248 -13.96 10.98 10.58
CA LEU A 248 -15.33 11.46 10.81
C LEU A 248 -15.89 12.11 9.53
N ASN A 249 -15.01 12.55 8.62
CA ASN A 249 -15.35 13.07 7.31
C ASN A 249 -14.17 12.90 6.34
N VAL A 250 -14.16 11.83 5.54
CA VAL A 250 -13.09 11.47 4.58
C VAL A 250 -12.67 12.65 3.69
N LEU A 251 -13.61 13.51 3.27
CA LEU A 251 -13.32 14.69 2.46
C LEU A 251 -12.58 15.78 3.25
N SER A 252 -12.88 15.95 4.53
CA SER A 252 -12.19 16.91 5.40
C SER A 252 -10.79 16.44 5.77
N ASP A 253 -10.58 15.13 5.92
CA ASP A 253 -9.27 14.55 6.24
C ASP A 253 -8.35 14.55 5.00
N ILE A 254 -8.89 14.31 3.79
CA ILE A 254 -8.18 14.54 2.52
C ILE A 254 -7.79 16.02 2.40
N ASN A 255 -8.70 16.94 2.72
CA ASN A 255 -8.40 18.38 2.65
C ASN A 255 -7.33 18.78 3.69
N ALA A 256 -7.32 18.17 4.87
CA ALA A 256 -6.33 18.44 5.91
C ALA A 256 -4.91 17.98 5.53
N VAL A 257 -4.78 16.84 4.84
CA VAL A 257 -3.49 16.34 4.34
C VAL A 257 -2.98 17.15 3.14
N LEU A 258 -3.86 17.75 2.34
CA LEU A 258 -3.47 18.57 1.17
C LEU A 258 -3.11 20.03 1.50
N HIS A 259 -3.35 20.47 2.74
CA HIS A 259 -3.12 21.86 3.18
C HIS A 259 -1.93 22.01 4.15
N HIS A 260 -1.08 20.99 4.30
CA HIS A 260 0.18 21.04 5.03
C HIS A 260 1.40 20.83 4.13
#